data_AF-A0A833TKH3-F1
#
_entry.id   AF-A0A833TKH3-F1
#
_cell.length_a   1.000
_cell.length_b   1.000
_cell.length_c   1.000
_cell.angle_alpha   90.00
_cell.angle_beta   90.00
_cell.angle_gamma   90.00
#
_symmetry.space_group_name_H-M   'P 1'
#
loop_
_entity.id
_entity.type
_entity.pdbx_description
1 polymer ?
#
loop_
_entity_poly.entity_id
_entity_poly.type
_entity_poly.pdbx_seq_one_letter_code
_entity_poly.pdbx_strand_id
1 'polypeptide(L)'
;MPVRVKSNQCIPKNVANGASANLFHIDWRPGTTFEQKQDNVFVASEPPTNLYVDIHNNPTPTRFTRNPMQWPASVMPIVQSKVSFKLNKEAISIKGFPIVPAFGITVHGMQGDTRDEIVVTDLRPPHCRTVDHHALYVSLSRVRLAPVYIGSVATRRPRL
;
A
#
# COMPACT_ATOMS: atom_id res chain seq x y z
N MET A 1 8.50 3.41 4.30
CA MET A 1 7.45 3.91 3.37
C MET A 1 6.14 3.17 3.65
N PRO A 2 5.02 3.86 3.92
CA PRO A 2 3.72 3.21 4.11
C PRO A 2 3.25 2.48 2.85
N VAL A 3 2.83 1.23 3.02
CA VAL A 3 2.32 0.38 1.94
C VAL A 3 1.07 -0.38 2.38
N ARG A 4 0.29 -0.82 1.40
CA ARG A 4 -0.88 -1.69 1.60
C ARG A 4 -0.70 -2.96 0.79
N VAL A 5 -0.91 -4.09 1.43
CA VAL A 5 -0.86 -5.41 0.78
C VAL A 5 -2.12 -5.60 -0.07
N LYS A 6 -1.98 -6.09 -1.30
CA LYS A 6 -3.05 -6.23 -2.30
C LYS A 6 -3.50 -7.66 -2.56
N SER A 7 -2.95 -8.63 -1.85
CA SER A 7 -3.33 -10.04 -1.97
C SER A 7 -3.09 -10.78 -0.66
N ASN A 8 -3.79 -11.90 -0.46
CA ASN A 8 -3.53 -12.76 0.70
C ASN A 8 -2.24 -13.52 0.48
N GLN A 9 -1.28 -13.37 1.41
CA GLN A 9 0.03 -14.01 1.33
C GLN A 9 0.21 -14.98 2.49
N CYS A 10 -0.06 -14.52 3.72
CA CYS A 10 0.02 -15.33 4.94
C CYS A 10 -0.97 -14.79 5.97
N ILE A 11 -2.24 -15.20 5.84
CA ILE A 11 -3.34 -14.77 6.72
C ILE A 11 -3.03 -15.03 8.20
N PRO A 12 -2.48 -16.19 8.61
CA PRO A 12 -2.16 -16.44 10.03
C PRO A 12 -1.14 -15.46 10.63
N LYS A 13 -0.40 -14.73 9.78
CA LYS A 13 0.58 -13.72 10.19
C LYS A 13 0.14 -12.29 9.84
N ASN A 14 -1.16 -12.08 9.59
CA ASN A 14 -1.75 -10.81 9.16
C ASN A 14 -1.18 -10.21 7.87
N VAL A 15 -0.54 -11.01 7.02
CA VAL A 15 -0.13 -10.60 5.67
C VAL A 15 -1.29 -10.89 4.71
N ALA A 16 -2.35 -10.12 4.85
CA ALA A 16 -3.60 -10.27 4.11
C ALA A 16 -3.85 -9.06 3.19
N ASN A 17 -4.75 -9.22 2.21
CA ASN A 17 -5.21 -8.11 1.38
C ASN A 17 -5.82 -7.02 2.27
N GLY A 18 -5.38 -5.77 2.08
CA GLY A 18 -5.79 -4.62 2.88
C GLY A 18 -4.90 -4.35 4.09
N ALA A 19 -4.01 -5.27 4.47
CA ALA A 19 -3.10 -5.05 5.59
C ALA A 19 -2.21 -3.82 5.33
N SER A 20 -2.10 -2.97 6.36
CA SER A 20 -1.21 -1.81 6.36
C SER A 20 0.15 -2.22 6.90
N ALA A 21 1.20 -1.72 6.27
CA ALA A 21 2.56 -2.06 6.63
C ALA A 21 3.52 -0.93 6.26
N ASN A 22 4.75 -1.01 6.76
CA ASN A 22 5.85 -0.20 6.28
C ASN A 22 6.80 -1.07 5.45
N LEU A 23 7.20 -0.59 4.27
CA LEU A 23 8.34 -1.18 3.57
C LEU A 23 9.58 -1.07 4.47
N PHE A 24 10.15 -2.21 4.80
CA PHE A 24 11.25 -2.36 5.76
C PHE A 24 12.59 -2.58 5.06
N HIS A 25 12.63 -3.54 4.13
CA HIS A 25 13.85 -3.88 3.42
C HIS A 25 13.55 -4.35 1.99
N ILE A 26 14.53 -4.17 1.11
CA ILE A 26 14.48 -4.60 -0.29
C ILE A 26 15.78 -5.32 -0.60
N ASP A 27 15.66 -6.57 -1.04
CA ASP A 27 16.80 -7.28 -1.60
C ASP A 27 16.91 -6.97 -3.10
N TRP A 28 18.14 -6.76 -3.54
CA TRP A 28 18.48 -6.57 -4.94
C TRP A 28 19.41 -7.67 -5.40
N ARG A 29 19.42 -7.92 -6.72
CA ARG A 29 20.40 -8.82 -7.31
C ARG A 29 21.80 -8.19 -7.17
N PRO A 30 22.86 -8.98 -6.93
CA PRO A 30 24.22 -8.47 -7.01
C PRO A 30 24.48 -7.81 -8.38
N GLY A 31 25.09 -6.64 -8.38
CA GLY A 31 25.34 -5.86 -9.59
C GLY A 31 24.18 -4.97 -10.05
N THR A 32 23.04 -4.93 -9.34
CA THR A 32 22.01 -3.91 -9.58
C THR A 32 22.59 -2.52 -9.34
N THR A 33 22.45 -1.65 -10.34
CA THR A 33 22.87 -0.24 -10.31
C THR A 33 21.65 0.66 -10.15
N PHE A 34 21.86 1.86 -9.61
CA PHE A 34 20.80 2.84 -9.40
C PHE A 34 21.12 4.12 -10.17
N GLU A 35 20.30 4.44 -11.16
CA GLU A 35 20.43 5.67 -11.96
C GLU A 35 19.48 6.74 -11.41
N GLN A 36 19.99 7.95 -11.19
CA GLN A 36 19.15 9.08 -10.78
C GLN A 36 18.43 9.66 -12.00
N LYS A 37 17.10 9.66 -11.99
CA LYS A 37 16.28 10.20 -13.11
C LYS A 37 15.81 11.63 -12.86
N GLN A 38 15.47 11.95 -11.61
CA GLN A 38 14.96 13.26 -11.16
C GLN A 38 15.25 13.42 -9.67
N ASP A 39 15.10 14.62 -9.11
CA ASP A 39 15.37 14.98 -7.70
C ASP A 39 15.12 13.84 -6.70
N ASN A 40 16.20 13.20 -6.24
CA ASN A 40 16.19 12.07 -5.28
C ASN A 40 15.36 10.83 -5.71
N VAL A 41 14.99 10.72 -6.98
CA VAL A 41 14.35 9.55 -7.59
C VAL A 41 15.42 8.70 -8.27
N PHE A 42 15.72 7.57 -7.65
CA PHE A 42 16.63 6.55 -8.18
C PHE A 42 15.85 5.39 -8.77
N VAL A 43 16.24 4.98 -9.98
CA VAL A 43 15.66 3.84 -10.68
C VAL A 43 16.70 2.73 -10.73
N ALA A 44 16.32 1.56 -10.22
CA ALA A 44 17.16 0.37 -10.26
C ALA A 44 17.20 -0.22 -11.68
N SER A 45 18.35 -0.74 -12.09
CA SER A 45 18.52 -1.42 -13.39
C SER A 45 17.81 -2.77 -13.48
N GLU A 46 17.54 -3.40 -12.33
CA GLU A 46 16.89 -4.71 -12.22
C GLU A 46 15.75 -4.63 -11.21
N PRO A 47 14.71 -5.47 -11.34
CA PRO A 47 13.64 -5.55 -10.33
C PRO A 47 14.18 -6.14 -9.01
N PRO A 48 13.57 -5.78 -7.86
CA PRO A 48 13.95 -6.35 -6.57
C PRO A 48 13.65 -7.85 -6.52
N THR A 49 14.48 -8.60 -5.79
CA THR A 49 14.34 -10.06 -5.64
C THR A 49 13.39 -10.42 -4.51
N ASN A 50 13.47 -9.70 -3.38
CA ASN A 50 12.56 -9.83 -2.25
C ASN A 50 12.15 -8.45 -1.72
N LEU A 51 10.92 -8.36 -1.21
CA LEU A 51 10.47 -7.23 -0.42
C LEU A 51 10.09 -7.69 0.97
N TYR A 52 10.46 -6.91 1.97
CA TYR A 52 10.11 -7.14 3.35
C TYR A 52 9.30 -5.97 3.88
N VAL A 53 8.20 -6.28 4.54
CA VAL A 53 7.32 -5.29 5.14
C VAL A 53 7.16 -5.56 6.62
N ASP A 54 7.07 -4.49 7.39
CA ASP A 54 6.73 -4.51 8.80
C ASP A 54 5.22 -4.30 8.95
N ILE A 55 4.50 -5.35 9.33
CA ILE A 55 3.02 -5.36 9.39
C ILE A 55 2.53 -4.59 10.62
N HIS A 56 1.65 -3.62 10.41
CA HIS A 56 1.05 -2.86 11.50
C HIS A 56 0.00 -3.69 12.24
N ASN A 57 -0.18 -3.40 13.53
CA ASN A 57 -1.26 -3.94 14.36
C ASN A 57 -1.32 -5.48 14.37
N ASN A 58 -0.19 -6.17 14.25
CA ASN A 58 -0.13 -7.59 14.50
C ASN A 58 -0.07 -7.82 16.03
N PRO A 59 -1.13 -8.33 16.67
CA PRO A 59 -1.19 -8.44 18.13
C PRO A 59 -0.20 -9.48 18.67
N THR A 60 0.19 -10.46 17.85
CA THR A 60 1.09 -11.55 18.22
C THR A 60 2.07 -11.80 17.07
N PRO A 61 3.09 -10.95 16.87
CA PRO A 61 4.00 -11.06 15.75
C PRO A 61 4.90 -12.29 15.88
N THR A 62 4.71 -13.26 14.98
CA THR A 62 5.57 -14.45 14.92
C THR A 62 6.66 -14.27 13.86
N ARG A 63 7.92 -14.24 14.31
CA ARG A 63 9.10 -14.12 13.46
C ARG A 63 9.05 -15.12 12.29
N PHE A 64 9.40 -14.65 11.10
CA PHE A 64 9.68 -15.55 9.98
C PHE A 64 11.04 -16.21 10.18
N THR A 65 11.10 -17.54 10.20
CA THR A 65 12.25 -18.33 10.67
C THR A 65 13.58 -17.99 9.99
N ARG A 66 13.55 -17.52 8.74
CA ARG A 66 14.75 -17.16 7.97
C ARG A 66 15.14 -15.69 8.06
N ASN A 67 14.36 -14.86 8.77
CA ASN A 67 14.71 -13.46 8.95
C ASN A 67 15.84 -13.32 9.99
N PRO A 68 16.77 -12.37 9.80
CA PRO A 68 17.81 -12.07 10.78
C PRO A 68 17.23 -11.79 12.17
N MET A 69 17.91 -12.25 13.23
CA MET A 69 17.44 -12.13 14.61
C MET A 69 17.26 -10.68 15.06
N GLN A 70 18.06 -9.77 14.53
CA GLN A 70 18.01 -8.34 14.81
C GLN A 70 16.80 -7.63 14.17
N TRP A 71 16.11 -8.26 13.21
CA TRP A 71 14.90 -7.66 12.63
C TRP A 71 13.70 -7.79 13.59
N PRO A 72 12.75 -6.86 13.56
CA PRO A 72 11.49 -7.02 14.29
C PRO A 72 10.75 -8.31 13.90
N ALA A 73 10.08 -8.94 14.85
CA ALA A 73 9.32 -10.18 14.61
C ALA A 73 8.12 -9.99 13.67
N SER A 74 7.64 -8.75 13.53
CA SER A 74 6.57 -8.32 12.63
C SER A 74 7.00 -8.18 11.17
N VAL A 75 8.31 -8.23 10.90
CA VAL A 75 8.83 -8.18 9.52
C VAL A 75 8.55 -9.49 8.81
N MET A 76 7.89 -9.37 7.66
CA MET A 76 7.45 -10.49 6.84
C MET A 76 7.90 -10.31 5.39
N PRO A 77 8.39 -11.38 4.72
CA PRO A 77 8.61 -11.33 3.29
C PRO A 77 7.29 -11.24 2.54
N ILE A 78 7.26 -10.45 1.47
CA ILE A 78 6.19 -10.42 0.48
C ILE A 78 6.69 -11.15 -0.75
N VAL A 79 5.91 -12.14 -1.21
CA VAL A 79 6.26 -12.87 -2.43
C VAL A 79 5.56 -12.26 -3.65
N GLN A 80 6.19 -12.41 -4.80
CA GLN A 80 5.59 -11.97 -6.05
C GLN A 80 4.31 -12.75 -6.32
N SER A 81 3.26 -12.03 -6.67
CA SER A 81 2.00 -12.60 -7.12
C SER A 81 1.85 -12.42 -8.63
N LYS A 82 1.17 -13.37 -9.26
CA LYS A 82 0.84 -13.31 -10.68
C LYS A 82 -0.63 -12.89 -10.80
N VAL A 83 -0.87 -11.82 -11.55
CA VAL A 83 -2.20 -11.38 -11.95
C VAL A 83 -2.34 -11.64 -13.43
N SER A 84 -3.42 -12.32 -13.82
CA SER A 84 -3.72 -12.60 -15.22
C SER A 84 -5.04 -11.95 -15.60
N PHE A 85 -5.10 -11.30 -16.76
CA PHE A 85 -6.33 -10.73 -17.32
C PHE A 85 -6.34 -10.88 -18.85
N LYS A 86 -7.52 -10.72 -19.45
CA LYS A 86 -7.66 -10.74 -20.91
C LYS A 86 -7.71 -9.32 -21.46
N LEU A 87 -6.90 -9.02 -22.46
CA LEU A 87 -6.96 -7.79 -23.24
C LEU A 87 -7.08 -8.19 -24.71
N ASN A 88 -8.12 -7.72 -25.40
CA ASN A 88 -8.34 -8.03 -26.82
C ASN A 88 -8.30 -9.54 -27.16
N LYS A 89 -8.89 -10.39 -26.29
CA LYS A 89 -8.89 -11.87 -26.36
C LYS A 89 -7.53 -12.53 -26.08
N GLU A 90 -6.46 -11.78 -25.86
CA GLU A 90 -5.15 -12.31 -25.44
C GLU A 90 -5.06 -12.40 -23.92
N ALA A 91 -4.46 -13.47 -23.42
CA ALA A 91 -4.20 -13.65 -21.99
C ALA A 91 -2.87 -13.00 -21.62
N ILE A 92 -2.94 -11.91 -20.85
CA ILE A 92 -1.78 -11.20 -20.32
C ILE A 92 -1.58 -11.59 -18.86
N SER A 93 -0.33 -11.81 -18.47
CA SER A 93 0.06 -12.14 -17.11
C SER A 93 1.15 -11.19 -16.63
N ILE A 94 0.88 -10.47 -15.56
CA ILE A 94 1.84 -9.58 -14.90
C ILE A 94 2.28 -10.24 -13.59
N LYS A 95 3.60 -10.34 -13.40
CA LYS A 95 4.20 -10.80 -12.15
C LYS A 95 4.77 -9.60 -11.41
N GLY A 96 4.39 -9.42 -10.15
CA GLY A 96 4.88 -8.30 -9.35
C GLY A 96 4.61 -8.51 -7.87
N PHE A 97 5.19 -7.65 -7.03
CA PHE A 97 4.89 -7.67 -5.61
C PHE A 97 3.51 -7.05 -5.36
N PRO A 98 2.61 -7.72 -4.62
CA PRO A 98 1.25 -7.26 -4.37
C PRO A 98 1.25 -6.18 -3.28
N ILE A 99 1.96 -5.09 -3.48
CA ILE A 99 1.96 -3.93 -2.58
C ILE A 99 1.73 -2.66 -3.37
N VAL A 100 1.09 -1.68 -2.74
CA VAL A 100 0.94 -0.32 -3.27
C VAL A 100 1.31 0.69 -2.21
N PRO A 101 1.84 1.87 -2.56
CA PRO A 101 1.99 2.97 -1.61
C PRO A 101 0.66 3.30 -0.94
N ALA A 102 0.70 3.61 0.36
CA ALA A 102 -0.50 3.81 1.19
C ALA A 102 -0.57 5.22 1.81
N PHE A 103 -0.02 6.23 1.14
CA PHE A 103 -0.12 7.63 1.57
C PHE A 103 -1.53 8.21 1.46
N GLY A 104 -2.31 7.69 0.50
CA GLY A 104 -3.73 7.98 0.32
C GLY A 104 -4.40 6.73 -0.22
N ILE A 105 -5.62 6.47 0.23
CA ILE A 105 -6.38 5.28 -0.12
C ILE A 105 -7.77 5.74 -0.58
N THR A 106 -8.29 5.12 -1.63
CA THR A 106 -9.67 5.38 -2.06
C THR A 106 -10.65 4.85 -1.01
N VAL A 107 -11.84 5.45 -0.93
CA VAL A 107 -12.89 5.01 0.00
C VAL A 107 -13.22 3.52 -0.18
N HIS A 108 -13.35 3.08 -1.44
CA HIS A 108 -13.53 1.66 -1.76
C HIS A 108 -12.35 0.79 -1.25
N GLY A 109 -11.11 1.29 -1.36
CA GLY A 109 -9.92 0.57 -0.93
C GLY A 109 -9.79 0.39 0.59
N MET A 110 -10.45 1.25 1.38
CA MET A 110 -10.46 1.19 2.84
C MET A 110 -11.76 0.60 3.43
N GLN A 111 -12.70 0.17 2.59
CA GLN A 111 -13.96 -0.41 3.07
C GLN A 111 -13.68 -1.64 3.95
N GLY A 112 -14.33 -1.70 5.12
CA GLY A 112 -14.12 -2.76 6.11
C GLY A 112 -12.91 -2.56 7.03
N ASP A 113 -12.08 -1.55 6.77
CA ASP A 113 -10.93 -1.21 7.62
C ASP A 113 -11.38 -0.38 8.84
N THR A 114 -10.58 -0.36 9.91
CA THR A 114 -10.75 0.54 11.05
C THR A 114 -9.46 1.34 11.23
N ARG A 115 -9.58 2.65 11.40
CA ARG A 115 -8.47 3.59 11.55
C ARG A 115 -8.62 4.39 12.83
N ASP A 116 -7.48 4.70 13.43
CA ASP A 116 -7.45 5.61 14.57
C ASP A 116 -7.77 7.03 14.10
N GLU A 117 -7.22 7.46 12.96
CA GLU A 117 -7.46 8.78 12.38
C GLU A 117 -7.58 8.72 10.86
N ILE A 118 -8.35 9.65 10.28
CA ILE A 118 -8.44 9.83 8.82
C ILE A 118 -8.43 11.32 8.47
N VAL A 119 -7.92 11.61 7.27
CA VAL A 119 -8.08 12.89 6.60
C VAL A 119 -8.83 12.65 5.30
N VAL A 120 -9.98 13.32 5.12
CA VAL A 120 -10.75 13.28 3.87
C VAL A 120 -10.35 14.47 3.02
N THR A 121 -9.54 14.21 1.99
CA THR A 121 -8.85 15.25 1.21
C THR A 121 -9.64 15.76 0.01
N ASP A 122 -10.58 14.96 -0.51
CA ASP A 122 -11.36 15.31 -1.70
C ASP A 122 -12.79 14.76 -1.58
N LEU A 123 -13.73 15.66 -1.25
CA LEU A 123 -15.16 15.35 -1.17
C LEU A 123 -15.86 15.36 -2.53
N ARG A 124 -15.21 15.93 -3.56
CA ARG A 124 -15.79 16.14 -4.89
C ARG A 124 -14.69 15.95 -5.93
N PRO A 125 -14.29 14.70 -6.21
CA PRO A 125 -13.30 14.45 -7.23
C PRO A 125 -13.76 15.02 -8.58
N PRO A 126 -12.85 15.33 -9.52
CA PRO A 126 -13.16 16.16 -10.69
C PRO A 126 -14.32 15.66 -11.58
N HIS A 127 -14.65 14.37 -11.50
CA HIS A 127 -15.75 13.73 -12.24
C HIS A 127 -17.10 13.75 -11.49
N CYS A 128 -17.11 14.13 -10.20
CA CYS A 128 -18.29 14.23 -9.36
C CYS A 128 -18.67 15.70 -9.16
N ARG A 129 -19.87 16.08 -9.60
CA ARG A 129 -20.41 17.45 -9.42
C ARG A 129 -20.92 17.70 -7.99
N THR A 130 -21.32 16.63 -7.30
CA THR A 130 -21.85 16.63 -5.94
C THR A 130 -21.00 15.73 -5.05
N VAL A 131 -21.11 15.93 -3.73
CA VAL A 131 -20.50 15.02 -2.76
C VAL A 131 -21.18 13.66 -2.85
N ASP A 132 -20.40 12.59 -2.95
CA ASP A 132 -20.92 11.24 -2.80
C ASP A 132 -21.16 10.98 -1.30
N HIS A 133 -22.42 11.06 -0.88
CA HIS A 133 -22.84 10.83 0.49
C HIS A 133 -22.50 9.41 0.98
N HIS A 134 -22.54 8.42 0.09
CA HIS A 134 -22.20 7.05 0.44
C HIS A 134 -20.70 6.94 0.72
N ALA A 135 -19.87 7.50 -0.15
CA ALA A 135 -18.42 7.51 0.05
C ALA A 135 -18.02 8.28 1.32
N LEU A 136 -18.69 9.41 1.61
CA LEU A 136 -18.48 10.16 2.83
C LEU A 136 -18.86 9.33 4.07
N TYR A 137 -20.03 8.70 4.07
CA TYR A 137 -20.46 7.81 5.16
C TYR A 137 -19.47 6.66 5.39
N VAL A 138 -19.05 5.98 4.32
CA VAL A 138 -18.07 4.89 4.42
C VAL A 138 -16.77 5.40 5.01
N SER A 139 -16.29 6.57 4.59
CA SER A 139 -15.06 7.19 5.13
C SER A 139 -15.19 7.50 6.63
N LEU A 140 -16.26 8.19 7.04
CA LEU A 140 -16.49 8.58 8.43
C LEU A 140 -16.63 7.36 9.34
N SER A 141 -17.27 6.30 8.87
CA SER A 141 -17.43 5.05 9.63
C SER A 141 -16.13 4.23 9.81
N ARG A 142 -15.00 4.67 9.26
CA ARG A 142 -13.71 3.99 9.47
C ARG A 142 -13.06 4.37 10.80
N VAL A 143 -13.48 5.46 11.43
CA VAL A 143 -12.95 5.93 12.73
C VAL A 143 -13.95 5.62 13.83
N ARG A 144 -13.45 5.17 14.99
CA ARG A 144 -14.32 4.79 16.13
C ARG A 144 -14.59 5.94 17.09
N LEU A 145 -13.56 6.68 17.50
CA LEU A 145 -13.63 7.64 18.61
C LEU A 145 -12.83 8.94 18.39
N ALA A 146 -12.05 9.02 17.30
CA ALA A 146 -11.13 10.13 17.08
C ALA A 146 -11.75 11.23 16.20
N PRO A 147 -11.19 12.46 16.23
CA PRO A 147 -11.59 13.52 15.32
C PRO A 147 -11.36 13.12 13.86
N VAL A 148 -12.32 13.48 13.01
CA VAL A 148 -12.19 13.40 11.56
C VAL A 148 -11.78 14.76 11.03
N TYR A 149 -10.67 14.82 10.29
CA TYR A 149 -10.26 16.03 9.59
C TYR A 149 -10.83 16.03 8.18
N ILE A 150 -11.67 17.01 7.88
CA ILE A 150 -12.24 17.24 6.55
C ILE A 150 -11.64 18.53 6.02
N GLY A 151 -10.91 18.45 4.91
CA GLY A 151 -10.29 19.63 4.31
C GLY A 151 -9.76 19.32 2.93
N SER A 152 -9.78 20.29 2.01
CA SER A 152 -9.12 20.10 0.73
C SER A 152 -7.61 20.21 0.93
N VAL A 153 -6.86 19.20 0.49
CA VAL A 153 -5.42 19.38 0.29
C VAL A 153 -5.31 20.28 -0.93
N ALA A 154 -4.85 21.52 -0.73
CA ALA A 154 -4.54 22.44 -1.82
C ALA A 154 -3.41 21.85 -2.66
N THR A 155 -3.76 20.97 -3.60
CA THR A 155 -2.86 20.55 -4.67
C THR A 155 -2.67 21.77 -5.55
N ARG A 156 -1.61 22.55 -5.31
CA ARG A 156 -1.12 23.51 -6.29
C ARG A 156 -0.80 22.69 -7.54
N ARG A 157 -1.71 22.68 -8.51
CA ARG A 157 -1.40 22.18 -9.85
C ARG A 157 -0.22 23.01 -10.36
N PRO A 158 0.91 22.41 -10.75
CA PRO A 158 1.87 23.14 -11.57
C PRO A 158 1.12 23.59 -12.81
N ARG A 159 1.13 24.90 -13.08
CA ARG A 159 0.66 25.44 -14.36
C ARG A 159 1.61 24.87 -15.41
N LEU A 160 1.10 23.99 -16.26
CA LEU A 160 1.71 23.66 -17.56
C LEU A 160 1.40 24.80 -18.53
#